data_AF-A0A0F9MLC8-F1
#
_entry.id   AF-A0A0F9MLC8-F1
#
_cell.length_a   1.000
_cell.length_b   1.000
_cell.length_c   1.000
_cell.angle_alpha   90.00
_cell.angle_beta   90.00
_cell.angle_gamma   90.00
#
_symmetry.space_group_name_H-M   'P 1'
#
loop_
_entity.id
_entity.type
_entity.pdbx_description
1 polymer ?
#
loop_
_entity_poly.entity_id
_entity_poly.type
_entity_poly.pdbx_seq_one_letter_code
_entity_poly.pdbx_strand_id
1 'polypeptide(L)'
;MTEITGGVRGVDTRRGPNNRETKMPEDKSDEANVHAEEHQGLPPPEQLDLPEVEALQAKVEALEGAVESLKKEMTRIQIRQMLLKAIVGWKEGEEVPLPEDVLTGIREYAKELGIVV
;
A
#
# COMPACT_ATOMS: atom_id res chain seq x y z
N MET A 1 -25.83 -22.28 -4.50
CA MET A 1 -25.04 -22.55 -5.70
C MET A 1 -26.00 -22.53 -6.86
N THR A 2 -25.84 -21.59 -7.79
CA THR A 2 -26.62 -21.54 -9.03
C THR A 2 -25.71 -21.03 -10.13
N GLU A 3 -25.57 -21.85 -11.15
CA GLU A 3 -24.59 -21.81 -12.22
C GLU A 3 -24.91 -20.71 -13.25
N ILE A 4 -23.86 -20.15 -13.84
CA ILE A 4 -23.94 -19.25 -15.01
C ILE A 4 -23.67 -20.12 -16.23
N THR A 5 -24.71 -20.45 -17.00
CA THR A 5 -24.57 -21.05 -18.33
C THR A 5 -24.56 -19.97 -19.41
N GLY A 6 -23.52 -19.99 -20.23
CA GLY A 6 -23.28 -19.05 -21.31
C GLY A 6 -24.19 -19.20 -22.53
N GLY A 7 -23.99 -18.29 -23.48
CA GLY A 7 -24.64 -18.31 -24.78
C GLY A 7 -23.70 -17.75 -25.86
N VAL A 8 -23.22 -18.65 -26.71
CA VAL A 8 -22.45 -18.41 -27.94
C VAL A 8 -23.41 -18.14 -29.10
N ARG A 9 -23.04 -17.28 -30.05
CA ARG A 9 -23.45 -17.29 -31.49
C ARG A 9 -22.50 -16.33 -32.20
N GLY A 10 -21.71 -16.69 -33.20
CA GLY A 10 -21.98 -17.57 -34.33
C GLY A 10 -21.96 -16.68 -35.58
N VAL A 11 -20.87 -16.72 -36.37
CA VAL A 11 -20.79 -16.00 -37.65
C VAL A 11 -20.48 -17.01 -38.75
N ASP A 12 -21.50 -17.26 -39.57
CA ASP A 12 -21.48 -18.05 -40.79
C ASP A 12 -20.65 -17.36 -41.87
N THR A 13 -19.67 -18.09 -42.44
CA THR A 13 -18.93 -17.69 -43.64
C THR A 13 -19.50 -18.39 -44.87
N ARG A 14 -20.26 -17.69 -45.72
CA ARG A 14 -20.60 -18.18 -47.08
C ARG A 14 -20.70 -17.04 -48.11
N ARG A 15 -20.13 -17.31 -49.30
CA ARG A 15 -20.19 -16.60 -50.60
C ARG A 15 -19.42 -15.28 -50.65
N GLY A 16 -18.49 -15.03 -51.58
CA GLY A 16 -18.20 -15.58 -52.91
C GLY A 16 -17.86 -14.36 -53.80
N PRO A 17 -16.75 -14.31 -54.56
CA PRO A 17 -16.32 -13.09 -55.24
C PRO A 17 -17.00 -13.00 -56.61
N ASN A 18 -17.51 -11.83 -57.01
CA ASN A 18 -17.66 -11.47 -58.42
C ASN A 18 -17.94 -9.97 -58.64
N ASN A 19 -16.92 -9.32 -59.22
CA ASN A 19 -16.95 -8.33 -60.30
C ASN A 19 -18.14 -7.35 -60.41
N ARG A 20 -17.81 -6.05 -60.37
CA ARG A 20 -18.14 -5.10 -61.44
C ARG A 20 -17.34 -3.81 -61.31
N GLU A 21 -16.51 -3.55 -62.32
CA GLU A 21 -15.94 -2.24 -62.60
C GLU A 21 -17.05 -1.29 -63.10
N THR A 22 -17.04 -0.05 -62.63
CA THR A 22 -17.68 1.10 -63.30
C THR A 22 -16.79 2.32 -63.14
N LYS A 23 -16.37 2.90 -64.29
CA LYS A 23 -15.51 4.09 -64.41
C LYS A 23 -16.30 5.40 -64.19
N MET A 24 -15.69 6.31 -63.40
CA MET A 24 -15.42 7.77 -63.58
C MET A 24 -16.58 8.72 -64.00
N PRO A 25 -16.61 10.05 -63.64
CA PRO A 25 -15.47 10.95 -63.45
C PRO A 25 -15.55 12.01 -62.32
N GLU A 26 -14.39 12.65 -62.14
CA GLU A 26 -13.99 13.93 -61.51
C GLU A 26 -15.08 14.90 -61.01
N ASP A 27 -14.93 15.39 -59.76
CA ASP A 27 -14.84 16.85 -59.54
C ASP A 27 -14.11 17.18 -58.22
N LYS A 28 -13.52 18.37 -58.25
CA LYS A 28 -12.50 18.96 -57.38
C LYS A 28 -12.97 19.17 -55.94
N SER A 29 -12.09 18.98 -54.96
CA SER A 29 -12.01 19.83 -53.77
C SER A 29 -10.68 19.60 -53.04
N ASP A 30 -9.81 20.59 -53.12
CA ASP A 30 -9.11 21.25 -52.01
C ASP A 30 -8.51 20.39 -50.87
N GLU A 31 -7.19 20.53 -50.76
CA GLU A 31 -6.45 20.74 -49.51
C GLU A 31 -6.92 19.95 -48.27
N ALA A 32 -6.35 18.77 -48.07
CA ALA A 32 -6.17 18.22 -46.74
C ALA A 32 -4.69 18.23 -46.40
N ASN A 33 -4.22 19.40 -46.00
CA ASN A 33 -3.08 19.60 -45.11
C ASN A 33 -3.31 18.73 -43.86
N VAL A 34 -2.75 17.51 -43.85
CA VAL A 34 -2.77 16.68 -42.65
C VAL A 34 -1.79 17.31 -41.68
N HIS A 35 -2.35 18.15 -40.80
CA HIS A 35 -1.69 18.54 -39.57
C HIS A 35 -1.11 17.28 -38.93
N ALA A 36 0.23 17.23 -38.86
CA ALA A 36 0.89 16.44 -37.85
C ALA A 36 0.27 16.91 -36.53
N GLU A 37 -0.50 16.04 -35.87
CA GLU A 37 -0.88 16.26 -34.49
C GLU A 37 0.43 16.44 -33.72
N GLU A 38 0.72 17.69 -33.36
CA GLU A 38 1.60 17.99 -32.25
C GLU A 38 1.00 17.23 -31.06
N HIS A 39 1.58 16.06 -30.76
CA HIS A 39 1.43 15.45 -29.45
C HIS A 39 1.87 16.51 -28.45
N GLN A 40 0.89 17.24 -27.90
CA GLN A 40 1.07 18.10 -26.75
C GLN A 40 1.77 17.23 -25.73
N GLY A 41 3.04 17.56 -25.48
CA GLY A 41 3.89 16.81 -24.59
C GLY A 41 3.16 16.64 -23.27
N LEU A 42 2.99 15.38 -22.85
CA LEU A 42 2.79 15.10 -21.44
C LEU A 42 3.82 15.94 -20.67
N PRO A 43 3.43 16.66 -19.60
CA PRO A 43 4.42 17.31 -18.76
C PRO A 43 5.49 16.28 -18.42
N PRO A 44 6.79 16.63 -18.51
CA PRO A 44 7.84 15.68 -18.20
C PRO A 44 7.56 15.09 -16.81
N PRO A 45 7.75 13.77 -16.61
CA PRO A 45 7.57 13.20 -15.29
C PRO A 45 8.40 14.04 -14.32
N GLU A 46 7.77 14.56 -13.27
CA GLU A 46 8.42 15.34 -12.21
C GLU A 46 9.67 14.54 -11.81
N GLN A 47 10.83 15.02 -12.25
CA GLN A 47 12.11 14.42 -11.91
C GLN A 47 12.26 14.72 -10.42
N LEU A 48 11.93 13.73 -9.58
CA LEU A 48 12.25 13.76 -8.17
C LEU A 48 13.74 14.03 -8.07
N ASP A 49 14.10 15.23 -7.61
CA ASP A 49 15.48 15.61 -7.41
C ASP A 49 16.10 14.58 -6.46
N LEU A 50 17.17 13.91 -6.90
CA LEU A 50 17.85 12.87 -6.10
C LEU A 50 18.14 13.31 -4.65
N PRO A 51 18.53 14.57 -4.36
CA PRO A 51 18.68 15.05 -3.00
C PRO A 51 17.37 15.06 -2.18
N GLU A 52 16.22 15.30 -2.80
CA GLU A 52 14.92 15.27 -2.13
C GLU A 52 14.51 13.84 -1.78
N VAL A 53 14.83 12.88 -2.64
CA VAL A 53 14.60 11.44 -2.39
C VAL A 53 15.48 10.95 -1.24
N GLU A 54 16.76 11.32 -1.21
CA GLU A 54 17.67 11.00 -0.11
C GLU A 54 17.22 11.62 1.22
N ALA A 55 16.77 12.88 1.19
CA ALA A 55 16.23 13.54 2.38
C ALA A 55 14.92 12.91 2.88
N LEU A 56 14.06 12.44 1.96
CA LEU A 56 12.85 11.69 2.29
C LEU A 56 13.18 10.34 2.92
N GLN A 57 14.15 9.61 2.37
CA GLN A 57 14.58 8.32 2.91
C GLN A 57 15.12 8.47 4.34
N ALA A 58 15.97 9.47 4.59
CA ALA A 58 16.48 9.74 5.93
C ALA A 58 15.36 10.07 6.94
N LYS A 59 14.32 10.79 6.50
CA LYS A 59 13.13 11.05 7.34
C LYS A 59 12.34 9.78 7.63
N VAL A 60 12.20 8.89 6.65
CA VAL A 60 11.53 7.59 6.84
C VAL A 60 12.29 6.74 7.86
N GLU A 61 13.61 6.61 7.72
CA GLU A 61 14.44 5.87 8.68
C GLU A 61 14.36 6.45 10.10
N ALA A 62 14.37 7.78 10.23
CA ALA A 62 14.21 8.45 11.53
C ALA A 62 12.82 8.18 12.14
N LEU A 63 11.77 8.19 11.33
CA LEU A 63 10.40 7.88 11.78
C LEU A 63 10.26 6.41 12.19
N GLU A 64 10.87 5.48 11.46
CA GLU A 64 10.91 4.07 11.84
C GLU A 64 11.56 3.87 13.22
N GLY A 65 12.69 4.56 13.47
CA GLY A 65 13.34 4.57 14.78
C GLY A 65 12.44 5.16 15.87
N ALA A 66 11.74 6.27 15.60
CA ALA A 66 10.82 6.89 16.55
C ALA A 66 9.62 5.97 16.86
N VAL A 67 9.05 5.31 15.85
CA VAL A 67 7.96 4.34 16.01
C VAL A 67 8.40 3.15 16.87
N GLU A 68 9.62 2.64 16.66
CA GLU A 68 10.16 1.55 17.48
C GLU A 68 10.37 1.98 18.93
N SER A 69 10.85 3.21 19.17
CA SER A 69 10.95 3.76 20.53
C SER A 69 9.58 3.87 21.20
N LEU A 70 8.58 4.37 20.47
CA LEU A 70 7.20 4.48 20.98
C LEU A 70 6.59 3.11 21.32
N LYS A 71 6.84 2.07 20.52
CA LYS A 71 6.39 0.70 20.83
C LYS A 71 7.00 0.19 22.15
N LYS A 72 8.29 0.45 22.37
CA LYS A 72 8.97 0.10 23.63
C LYS A 72 8.36 0.85 24.82
N GLU A 73 8.10 2.15 24.66
CA GLU A 73 7.43 2.93 25.70
C GLU A 73 6.02 2.44 26.01
N MET A 74 5.23 2.10 24.98
CA MET A 74 3.90 1.53 25.14
C MET A 74 3.93 0.23 25.94
N THR A 75 4.87 -0.66 25.61
CA THR A 75 5.08 -1.93 26.33
C THR A 75 5.41 -1.67 27.80
N ARG A 76 6.31 -0.71 28.09
CA ARG A 76 6.65 -0.31 29.47
C ARG A 76 5.45 0.24 30.23
N ILE A 77 4.58 1.03 29.57
CA ILE A 77 3.36 1.56 30.19
C ILE A 77 2.40 0.43 30.56
N GLN A 78 2.18 -0.53 29.66
CA GLN A 78 1.32 -1.69 29.91
C GLN A 78 1.82 -2.51 31.10
N ILE A 79 3.12 -2.78 31.16
CA ILE A 79 3.75 -3.47 32.31
C ILE A 79 3.51 -2.69 33.61
N ARG A 80 3.76 -1.37 33.61
CA ARG A 80 3.54 -0.53 34.81
C ARG A 80 2.08 -0.55 35.27
N GLN A 81 1.12 -0.50 34.35
CA GLN A 81 -0.30 -0.56 34.68
C GLN A 81 -0.69 -1.90 35.32
N MET A 82 -0.16 -3.01 34.80
CA MET A 82 -0.42 -4.35 35.35
C MET A 82 0.22 -4.53 36.73
N LEU A 83 1.44 -4.04 36.92
CA LEU A 83 2.09 -3.99 38.24
C LEU A 83 1.28 -3.17 39.24
N LEU A 84 0.77 -2.00 38.84
CA LEU A 84 -0.06 -1.18 39.70
C LEU A 84 -1.36 -1.90 40.10
N LYS A 85 -2.03 -2.57 39.16
CA LYS A 85 -3.21 -3.39 39.46
C LYS A 85 -2.89 -4.52 40.44
N ALA A 86 -1.77 -5.20 40.24
CA ALA A 86 -1.34 -6.26 41.16
C ALA A 86 -1.04 -5.72 42.57
N ILE A 87 -0.37 -4.57 42.66
CA ILE A 87 -0.10 -3.90 43.95
C ILE A 87 -1.40 -3.51 44.65
N VAL A 88 -2.39 -3.00 43.91
CA VAL A 88 -3.70 -2.65 44.48
C VAL A 88 -4.42 -3.91 44.96
N GLY A 89 -4.50 -4.96 44.14
CA GLY A 89 -5.13 -6.23 44.53
C GLY A 89 -4.48 -6.82 45.78
N TRP A 90 -3.14 -6.86 45.86
CA TRP A 90 -2.46 -7.35 47.06
C TRP A 90 -2.76 -6.52 48.31
N LYS A 91 -2.91 -5.20 48.19
CA LYS A 91 -3.33 -4.35 49.31
C LYS A 91 -4.75 -4.63 49.76
N GLU A 92 -5.61 -5.04 48.84
CA GLU A 92 -7.00 -5.41 49.08
C GLU A 92 -7.16 -6.87 49.52
N GLY A 93 -6.05 -7.63 49.59
CA GLY A 93 -6.05 -9.05 49.95
C GLY A 93 -6.42 -9.99 48.81
N GLU A 94 -6.45 -9.48 47.57
CA GLU A 94 -6.68 -10.24 46.35
C GLU A 94 -5.37 -10.71 45.72
N GLU A 95 -5.36 -11.92 45.20
CA GLU A 95 -4.27 -12.40 44.38
C GLU A 95 -4.53 -12.04 42.91
N VAL A 96 -3.70 -11.15 42.36
CA VAL A 96 -3.76 -10.77 40.95
C VAL A 96 -2.61 -11.45 40.21
N PRO A 97 -2.87 -12.55 39.48
CA PRO A 97 -1.82 -13.21 38.72
C PRO A 97 -1.37 -12.30 37.56
N LEU A 98 -0.06 -12.14 37.42
CA LEU A 98 0.53 -11.45 36.27
C LEU A 98 0.68 -12.44 35.11
N PRO A 99 0.17 -12.11 33.92
CA PRO A 99 0.42 -12.87 32.70
C PRO A 99 1.92 -13.03 32.37
N GLU A 100 2.27 -14.16 31.75
CA GLU A 100 3.67 -14.53 31.46
C GLU A 100 4.39 -13.55 30.52
N ASP A 101 3.66 -12.95 29.58
CA ASP A 101 4.17 -11.89 28.69
C ASP A 101 4.59 -10.64 29.48
N VAL A 102 3.86 -10.31 30.56
CA VAL A 102 4.24 -9.20 31.43
C VAL A 102 5.38 -9.57 32.37
N LEU A 103 5.44 -10.81 32.87
CA LEU A 103 6.61 -11.29 33.61
C LEU A 103 7.87 -11.27 32.73
N THR A 104 7.73 -11.64 31.46
CA THR A 104 8.81 -11.56 30.46
C THR A 104 9.23 -10.11 30.23
N GLY A 105 8.27 -9.20 30.01
CA GLY A 105 8.56 -7.78 29.83
C GLY A 105 9.20 -7.12 31.05
N ILE A 106 8.81 -7.51 32.27
CA ILE A 106 9.46 -7.06 33.51
C ILE A 106 10.91 -7.51 33.55
N ARG A 107 11.18 -8.78 33.20
CA ARG A 107 12.54 -9.34 33.18
C ARG A 107 13.42 -8.65 32.14
N GLU A 108 12.89 -8.38 30.97
CA GLU A 108 13.60 -7.64 29.92
C GLU A 108 13.90 -6.20 30.36
N TYR A 109 12.93 -5.51 30.92
CA TYR A 109 13.13 -4.15 31.44
C TYR A 109 14.16 -4.12 32.57
N ALA A 110 14.15 -5.11 33.47
CA ALA A 110 15.15 -5.21 34.53
C ALA A 110 16.56 -5.44 33.98
N LYS A 111 16.71 -6.27 32.93
CA LYS A 111 17.99 -6.44 32.23
C LYS A 111 18.47 -5.13 31.58
N GLU A 112 17.60 -4.36 30.96
CA GLU A 112 17.95 -3.04 30.39
C GLU A 112 18.46 -2.07 31.47
N LEU A 113 17.94 -2.17 32.70
CA LEU A 113 18.38 -1.37 33.84
C LEU A 113 19.63 -1.94 34.55
N GLY A 114 20.16 -3.08 34.10
CA GLY A 114 21.29 -3.76 34.75
C GLY A 114 20.93 -4.43 36.08
N ILE A 115 19.64 -4.66 36.34
CA ILE A 115 19.14 -5.35 37.53
C ILE A 115 19.13 -6.85 37.25
N VAL A 116 19.84 -7.63 38.07
CA VAL A 116 19.81 -9.09 38.02
C VAL A 116 18.56 -9.56 38.77
N VAL A 117 17.68 -10.29 38.07
CA VAL A 117 16.39 -10.83 38.57
C VAL A 117 16.40 -12.35 38.52
#